data_AF-A0AA42X7I9-F1
#
_entry.id   AF-A0AA42X7I9-F1
#
_cell.length_a   1.000
_cell.length_b   1.000
_cell.length_c   1.000
_cell.angle_alpha   90.00
_cell.angle_beta   90.00
_cell.angle_gamma   90.00
#
_symmetry.space_group_name_H-M   'P 1'
#
loop_
_entity.id
_entity.type
_entity.pdbx_description
1 polymer ?
#
loop_
_entity_poly.entity_id
_entity_poly.type
_entity_poly.pdbx_seq_one_letter_code
_entity_poly.pdbx_strand_id
1 'polypeptide(L)'
;MDSKKRRRVWAAVLVVGAVWAFLRRPTVTLAIVYALYCYSERIFGVPPLKMYELGEIVASKPEAALAAAGTVVAVASMLAFKRVKRLDLELAAAADISLVLKDGMDMMTRLRGFATGVYEVRQLLLPFDPECQMEPEEARRRMDEITARWTVLHAKVPQLRTDQSEMWQLSSRILDIERQHGVVIKARMLAPYALSKAQPLALQMAEKAGFHLPAEQDNVGYYLDCLEVYGGISIPEFLEADEKVWTRFLEYMGAASAIGASSIALPSAVTAARTAWTIARLRD
;
A
#
# COMPACT_ATOMS: atom_id res chain seq x y z
N MET A 1 13.02 -46.20 22.86
CA MET A 1 13.49 -45.94 21.48
C MET A 1 13.75 -44.44 21.34
N ASP A 2 15.01 -44.01 21.25
CA ASP A 2 15.45 -42.64 21.57
C ASP A 2 14.94 -41.51 20.65
N SER A 3 14.23 -40.55 21.26
CA SER A 3 13.74 -39.32 20.62
C SER A 3 14.86 -38.46 19.99
N LYS A 4 16.08 -38.55 20.54
CA LYS A 4 17.29 -37.88 20.01
C LYS A 4 17.74 -38.46 18.66
N LYS A 5 17.64 -39.78 18.44
CA LYS A 5 17.97 -40.40 17.15
C LYS A 5 16.97 -39.97 16.07
N ARG A 6 15.67 -39.90 16.39
CA ARG A 6 14.64 -39.43 15.46
C ARG A 6 14.87 -37.98 15.00
N ARG A 7 15.19 -37.06 15.91
CA ARG A 7 15.47 -35.65 15.57
C ARG A 7 16.68 -35.47 14.66
N ARG A 8 17.75 -36.25 14.87
CA ARG A 8 18.94 -36.23 13.99
C ARG A 8 18.65 -36.74 12.59
N VAL A 9 17.83 -37.78 12.46
CA VAL A 9 17.41 -38.31 11.15
C VAL A 9 16.56 -37.28 10.39
N TRP A 10 15.59 -36.63 11.04
CA TRP A 10 14.79 -35.58 10.40
C TRP A 10 15.60 -34.34 10.01
N ALA A 11 16.56 -33.92 10.83
CA ALA A 11 17.48 -32.85 10.48
C ALA A 11 18.35 -33.22 9.26
N ALA A 12 18.86 -34.45 9.20
CA ALA A 12 19.61 -34.94 8.03
C ALA A 12 18.74 -34.97 6.76
N VAL A 13 17.49 -35.44 6.85
CA VAL A 13 16.56 -35.44 5.70
C VAL A 13 16.23 -34.02 5.24
N LEU A 14 16.03 -33.07 6.16
CA LEU A 14 15.78 -31.66 5.81
C LEU A 14 17.01 -31.00 5.19
N VAL A 15 18.22 -31.28 5.71
CA VAL A 15 19.47 -30.76 5.14
C VAL A 15 19.71 -31.36 3.76
N VAL A 16 19.54 -32.67 3.60
CA VAL A 16 19.68 -33.35 2.29
C VAL A 16 18.62 -32.84 1.31
N GLY A 17 17.38 -32.64 1.74
CA GLY A 17 16.31 -32.07 0.92
C GLY A 17 16.58 -30.62 0.52
N ALA A 18 17.12 -29.80 1.44
CA ALA A 18 17.51 -28.43 1.17
C ALA A 18 18.70 -28.34 0.21
N VAL A 19 19.71 -29.20 0.40
CA VAL A 19 20.87 -29.32 -0.50
C VAL A 19 20.44 -29.79 -1.88
N TRP A 20 19.53 -30.76 -1.95
CA TRP A 20 18.96 -31.24 -3.22
C TRP A 20 18.16 -30.17 -3.95
N ALA A 21 17.30 -29.43 -3.23
CA ALA A 21 16.54 -28.31 -3.79
C ALA A 21 17.44 -27.14 -4.21
N PHE A 22 18.55 -26.93 -3.49
CA PHE A 22 19.57 -25.94 -3.83
C PHE A 22 20.34 -26.33 -5.10
N LEU A 23 20.76 -27.59 -5.20
CA LEU A 23 21.42 -28.17 -6.38
C LEU A 23 20.53 -28.13 -7.62
N ARG A 24 19.20 -28.22 -7.48
CA ARG A 24 18.25 -28.13 -8.60
C ARG A 24 18.08 -26.71 -9.16
N ARG A 25 18.65 -25.69 -8.53
CA ARG A 25 18.55 -24.31 -9.04
C ARG A 25 19.51 -24.13 -10.22
N PRO A 26 19.03 -23.63 -11.38
CA PRO A 26 19.84 -23.54 -12.60
C PRO A 26 21.10 -22.69 -12.41
N THR A 27 21.07 -21.68 -11.55
CA THR A 27 22.22 -20.83 -11.20
C THR A 27 23.28 -21.57 -10.38
N VAL A 28 22.87 -22.49 -9.52
CA VAL A 28 23.77 -23.28 -8.67
C VAL A 28 24.45 -24.36 -9.50
N THR A 29 23.70 -25.06 -10.36
CA THR A 29 24.31 -25.97 -11.35
C THR A 29 25.30 -25.25 -12.26
N LEU A 30 24.97 -24.05 -12.76
CA LEU A 30 25.89 -23.25 -13.59
C LEU A 30 27.15 -22.86 -12.81
N ALA A 31 27.00 -22.40 -11.56
CA ALA A 31 28.13 -22.04 -10.71
C ALA A 31 29.01 -23.25 -10.36
N ILE A 32 28.42 -24.42 -10.12
CA ILE A 32 29.14 -25.67 -9.85
C ILE A 32 29.88 -26.15 -11.11
N VAL A 33 29.24 -26.09 -12.27
CA VAL A 33 29.88 -26.43 -13.56
C VAL A 33 31.02 -25.46 -13.86
N TYR A 34 30.83 -24.16 -13.60
CA TYR A 34 31.88 -23.15 -13.75
C TYR A 34 33.03 -23.36 -12.76
N ALA A 35 32.74 -23.68 -11.51
CA ALA A 35 33.75 -24.00 -10.51
C ALA A 35 34.53 -25.28 -10.86
N LEU A 36 33.85 -26.34 -11.32
CA LEU A 36 34.47 -27.57 -11.83
C LEU A 36 35.36 -27.31 -13.04
N TYR A 37 34.97 -26.37 -13.91
CA TYR A 37 35.77 -25.94 -15.05
C TYR A 37 37.04 -25.19 -14.62
N CYS A 38 36.94 -24.26 -13.68
CA CYS A 38 38.10 -23.51 -13.18
C CYS A 38 39.07 -24.36 -12.35
N TYR A 39 38.58 -25.43 -11.71
CA TYR A 39 39.40 -26.36 -10.91
C TYR A 39 39.72 -27.67 -11.64
N SER A 40 39.40 -27.79 -12.94
CA SER A 40 39.59 -29.04 -13.71
C SER A 40 41.04 -29.50 -13.74
N GLU A 41 41.98 -28.55 -13.79
CA GLU A 41 43.42 -28.82 -13.82
C GLU A 41 43.89 -29.47 -12.51
N ARG A 42 43.30 -29.07 -11.39
CA ARG A 42 43.68 -29.55 -10.05
C ARG A 42 43.02 -30.87 -9.68
N ILE A 43 41.84 -31.17 -10.23
CA ILE A 43 41.03 -32.34 -9.89
C ILE A 43 41.22 -33.48 -10.92
N PHE A 44 41.27 -33.14 -12.20
CA PHE A 44 41.31 -34.12 -13.30
C PHE A 44 42.62 -34.11 -14.08
N GLY A 45 43.55 -33.18 -13.78
CA GLY A 45 44.83 -33.06 -14.51
C GLY A 45 44.67 -32.58 -15.95
N VAL A 46 43.48 -32.09 -16.33
CA VAL A 46 43.19 -31.58 -17.68
C VAL A 46 43.24 -30.06 -17.64
N PRO A 47 44.17 -29.42 -18.38
CA PRO A 47 44.25 -27.96 -18.44
C PRO A 47 42.94 -27.42 -19.05
N PRO A 48 42.33 -26.39 -18.45
CA PRO A 48 41.11 -25.80 -18.99
C PRO A 48 41.40 -25.23 -20.38
N LEU A 49 40.48 -25.52 -21.32
CA LEU A 49 40.57 -25.03 -22.69
C LEU A 49 40.64 -23.50 -22.72
N LYS A 50 41.54 -22.97 -23.54
CA LYS A 50 41.65 -21.52 -23.71
C LYS A 50 40.41 -21.00 -24.44
N MET A 51 40.05 -19.74 -24.21
CA MET A 51 38.82 -19.13 -24.76
C MET A 51 38.64 -19.31 -26.29
N TYR A 52 39.74 -19.39 -27.05
CA TYR A 52 39.69 -19.63 -28.49
C TYR A 52 39.44 -21.11 -28.86
N GLU A 53 39.95 -22.08 -28.10
CA GLU A 53 39.70 -23.52 -28.30
C GLU A 53 38.26 -23.89 -27.93
N LEU A 54 37.69 -23.22 -26.92
CA LEU A 54 36.26 -23.27 -26.62
C LEU A 54 35.42 -22.76 -27.80
N GLY A 55 35.84 -21.68 -28.47
CA GLY A 55 35.20 -21.17 -29.67
C GLY A 55 35.23 -22.17 -30.83
N GLU A 56 36.34 -22.88 -31.01
CA GLU A 56 36.53 -23.88 -32.06
C GLU A 56 35.73 -25.18 -31.81
N ILE A 57 35.60 -25.60 -30.53
CA ILE A 57 34.77 -26.75 -30.14
C ILE A 57 33.28 -26.42 -30.25
N VAL A 58 32.89 -25.20 -29.92
CA VAL A 58 31.52 -24.69 -30.08
C VAL A 58 31.16 -24.56 -31.56
N ALA A 59 32.11 -24.17 -32.41
CA ALA A 59 31.94 -24.14 -33.87
C ALA A 59 31.88 -25.55 -34.50
N SER A 60 32.62 -26.53 -33.97
CA SER A 60 32.64 -27.90 -34.49
C SER A 60 31.49 -28.79 -33.98
N LYS A 61 30.78 -28.39 -32.92
CA LYS A 61 29.59 -29.08 -32.39
C LYS A 61 28.40 -28.11 -32.25
N PRO A 62 27.71 -27.79 -33.35
CA PRO A 62 26.64 -26.79 -33.37
C PRO A 62 25.47 -27.12 -32.43
N GLU A 63 25.21 -28.40 -32.18
CA GLU A 63 24.17 -28.87 -31.26
C GLU A 63 24.44 -28.46 -29.80
N ALA A 64 25.71 -28.55 -29.35
CA ALA A 64 26.11 -28.15 -28.00
C ALA A 64 26.09 -26.62 -27.84
N ALA A 65 26.46 -25.89 -28.89
CA ALA A 65 26.37 -24.43 -28.95
C ALA A 65 24.92 -23.94 -28.86
N LEU A 66 24.01 -24.56 -29.63
CA LEU A 66 22.57 -24.31 -29.60
C LEU A 66 21.95 -24.62 -28.23
N ALA A 67 22.34 -25.73 -27.60
CA ALA A 67 21.88 -26.08 -26.27
C ALA A 67 22.34 -25.07 -25.21
N ALA A 68 23.62 -24.65 -25.24
CA ALA A 68 24.15 -23.63 -24.35
C ALA A 68 23.45 -22.27 -24.54
N ALA A 69 23.30 -21.81 -25.79
CA ALA A 69 22.56 -20.58 -26.10
C ALA A 69 21.10 -20.67 -25.64
N GLY A 70 20.43 -21.81 -25.87
CA GLY A 70 19.07 -22.08 -25.42
C GLY A 70 18.93 -22.01 -23.89
N THR A 71 19.89 -22.55 -23.13
CA THR A 71 19.87 -22.44 -21.66
C THR A 71 20.09 -21.01 -21.16
N VAL A 72 20.98 -20.24 -21.80
CA VAL A 72 21.19 -18.83 -21.46
C VAL A 72 19.93 -18.00 -21.74
N VAL A 73 19.31 -18.20 -22.89
CA VAL A 73 18.03 -17.55 -23.25
C VAL A 73 16.94 -17.97 -22.26
N ALA A 74 16.80 -19.25 -21.93
CA ALA A 74 15.81 -19.71 -20.96
C ALA A 74 16.00 -19.09 -19.56
N VAL A 75 17.24 -18.97 -19.09
CA VAL A 75 17.55 -18.31 -17.81
C VAL A 75 17.24 -16.82 -17.89
N ALA A 76 17.62 -16.14 -18.98
CA ALA A 76 17.32 -14.72 -19.19
C ALA A 76 15.81 -14.47 -19.25
N SER A 77 15.06 -15.29 -20.00
CA SER A 77 13.60 -15.26 -20.09
C SER A 77 12.95 -15.54 -18.73
N MET A 78 13.45 -16.50 -17.96
CA MET A 78 12.94 -16.79 -16.61
C MET A 78 13.18 -15.62 -15.65
N LEU A 79 14.35 -14.98 -15.71
CA LEU A 79 14.67 -13.79 -14.90
C LEU A 79 13.82 -12.58 -15.30
N ALA A 80 13.64 -12.35 -16.61
CA ALA A 80 12.78 -11.30 -17.13
C ALA A 80 11.32 -11.53 -16.74
N PHE A 81 10.81 -12.76 -16.91
CA PHE A 81 9.46 -13.14 -16.51
C PHE A 81 9.23 -12.98 -15.00
N LYS A 82 10.19 -13.39 -14.16
CA LYS A 82 10.12 -13.16 -12.71
C LYS A 82 10.07 -11.68 -12.35
N ARG A 83 10.81 -10.83 -13.06
CA ARG A 83 10.76 -9.37 -12.86
C ARG A 83 9.42 -8.79 -13.26
N VAL A 84 8.89 -9.17 -14.43
CA VAL A 84 7.56 -8.74 -14.90
C VAL A 84 6.47 -9.20 -13.93
N LYS A 85 6.47 -10.47 -13.53
CA LYS A 85 5.47 -10.98 -12.57
C LYS A 85 5.56 -10.33 -11.20
N ARG A 86 6.77 -9.99 -10.74
CA ARG A 86 6.93 -9.21 -9.51
C ARG A 86 6.34 -7.81 -9.67
N LEU A 87 6.58 -7.16 -10.81
CA LEU A 87 6.02 -5.84 -11.10
C LEU A 87 4.49 -5.88 -11.17
N ASP A 88 3.89 -6.89 -11.81
CA ASP A 88 2.43 -7.06 -11.86
C ASP A 88 1.82 -7.14 -10.46
N LEU A 89 2.44 -7.93 -9.56
CA LEU A 89 1.97 -8.05 -8.17
C LEU A 89 2.19 -6.75 -7.37
N GLU A 90 3.26 -6.02 -7.65
CA GLU A 90 3.53 -4.70 -7.03
C GLU A 90 2.52 -3.64 -7.47
N LEU A 91 2.13 -3.65 -8.75
CA LEU A 91 1.09 -2.77 -9.29
C LEU A 91 -0.29 -3.15 -8.76
N ALA A 92 -0.60 -4.44 -8.64
CA ALA A 92 -1.85 -4.90 -8.02
C ALA A 92 -1.95 -4.45 -6.56
N ALA A 93 -0.88 -4.62 -5.77
CA ALA A 93 -0.84 -4.14 -4.39
C ALA A 93 -1.00 -2.62 -4.30
N ALA A 94 -0.34 -1.86 -5.19
CA ALA A 94 -0.49 -0.41 -5.25
C ALA A 94 -1.93 0.01 -5.59
N ALA A 95 -2.58 -0.66 -6.54
CA ALA A 95 -3.96 -0.40 -6.92
C ALA A 95 -4.93 -0.61 -5.75
N ASP A 96 -4.77 -1.69 -4.99
CA ASP A 96 -5.62 -1.97 -3.83
C ASP A 96 -5.42 -0.93 -2.70
N ILE A 97 -4.17 -0.52 -2.45
CA ILE A 97 -3.85 0.57 -1.50
C ILE A 97 -4.50 1.87 -1.96
N SER A 98 -4.40 2.21 -3.25
CA SER A 98 -5.01 3.42 -3.82
C SER A 98 -6.53 3.39 -3.79
N LEU A 99 -7.15 2.21 -3.93
CA LEU A 99 -8.60 2.07 -3.82
C LEU A 99 -9.09 2.31 -2.38
N VAL A 100 -8.40 1.74 -1.38
CA VAL A 100 -8.69 2.04 0.04
C VAL A 100 -8.51 3.52 0.36
N LEU A 101 -7.46 4.14 -0.19
CA LEU A 101 -7.21 5.57 -0.02
C LEU A 101 -8.34 6.41 -0.61
N LYS A 102 -8.76 6.11 -1.84
CA LYS A 102 -9.83 6.83 -2.54
C LYS A 102 -11.16 6.71 -1.80
N ASP A 103 -11.58 5.49 -1.46
CA ASP A 103 -12.82 5.26 -0.73
C ASP A 103 -12.81 6.00 0.62
N GLY A 104 -11.68 5.95 1.33
CA GLY A 104 -11.46 6.70 2.56
C GLY A 104 -11.64 8.20 2.39
N MET A 105 -11.02 8.78 1.36
CA MET A 105 -11.14 10.22 1.06
C MET A 105 -12.56 10.63 0.71
N ASP A 106 -13.28 9.81 -0.07
CA ASP A 106 -14.65 10.07 -0.47
C ASP A 106 -15.59 10.05 0.75
N MET A 107 -15.44 9.07 1.65
CA MET A 107 -16.16 9.01 2.94
C MET A 107 -15.85 10.21 3.83
N MET A 108 -14.57 10.53 4.02
CA MET A 108 -14.15 11.65 4.86
C MET A 108 -14.63 13.00 4.34
N THR A 109 -14.65 13.19 3.02
CA THR A 109 -15.18 14.40 2.39
C THR A 109 -16.66 14.59 2.73
N ARG A 110 -17.45 13.50 2.71
CA ARG A 110 -18.88 13.56 3.07
C ARG A 110 -19.11 13.83 4.55
N LEU A 111 -18.38 13.15 5.43
CA LEU A 111 -18.45 13.36 6.88
C LEU A 111 -18.03 14.78 7.27
N ARG A 112 -16.93 15.29 6.71
CA ARG A 112 -16.47 16.66 6.87
C ARG A 112 -17.50 17.66 6.36
N GLY A 113 -18.06 17.45 5.18
CA GLY A 113 -19.10 18.31 4.62
C GLY A 113 -20.33 18.42 5.52
N PHE A 114 -20.73 17.32 6.16
CA PHE A 114 -21.81 17.35 7.16
C PHE A 114 -21.41 18.10 8.43
N ALA A 115 -20.24 17.78 9.00
CA ALA A 115 -19.71 18.44 10.19
C ALA A 115 -19.63 19.97 10.03
N THR A 116 -19.06 20.44 8.91
CA THR A 116 -18.99 21.86 8.58
C THR A 116 -20.39 22.46 8.36
N GLY A 117 -21.29 21.74 7.69
CA GLY A 117 -22.66 22.21 7.48
C GLY A 117 -23.45 22.39 8.79
N VAL A 118 -23.27 21.50 9.77
CA VAL A 118 -23.87 21.65 11.11
C VAL A 118 -23.35 22.91 11.81
N TYR A 119 -22.05 23.21 11.68
CA TYR A 119 -21.48 24.45 12.20
C TYR A 119 -22.06 25.70 11.55
N GLU A 120 -22.23 25.70 10.23
CA GLU A 120 -22.85 26.82 9.51
C GLU A 120 -24.29 27.05 9.99
N VAL A 121 -25.07 25.98 10.17
CA VAL A 121 -26.43 26.05 10.70
C VAL A 121 -26.44 26.60 12.13
N ARG A 122 -25.51 26.16 12.99
CA ARG A 122 -25.36 26.71 14.34
C ARG A 122 -25.03 28.20 14.31
N GLN A 123 -24.14 28.64 13.43
CA GLN A 123 -23.79 30.07 13.29
C GLN A 123 -24.98 30.92 12.86
N LEU A 124 -25.88 30.40 12.02
CA LEU A 124 -27.10 31.08 11.62
C LEU A 124 -28.13 31.20 12.75
N LEU A 125 -28.05 30.32 13.76
CA LEU A 125 -28.92 30.33 14.93
C LEU A 125 -28.46 31.28 16.05
N LEU A 126 -27.15 31.56 16.15
CA LEU A 126 -26.58 32.48 17.16
C LEU A 126 -27.29 33.86 17.26
N PRO A 127 -27.72 34.51 16.17
CA PRO A 127 -28.37 35.82 16.23
C PRO A 127 -29.81 35.81 16.74
N PHE A 128 -30.41 34.64 16.98
CA PHE A 128 -31.75 34.49 17.56
C PHE A 128 -31.75 34.55 19.10
N ASP A 129 -30.65 35.01 19.70
CA ASP A 129 -30.53 35.24 21.14
C ASP A 129 -31.65 36.19 21.63
N PRO A 130 -32.25 35.98 22.83
CA PRO A 130 -33.37 36.80 23.32
C PRO A 130 -33.05 38.30 23.45
N GLU A 131 -31.76 38.67 23.47
CA GLU A 131 -31.27 40.05 23.54
C GLU A 131 -31.22 40.75 22.17
N CYS A 132 -31.24 40.00 21.06
CA CYS A 132 -31.27 40.56 19.71
C CYS A 132 -32.70 40.82 19.24
N GLN A 133 -33.13 42.08 19.23
CA GLN A 133 -34.37 42.50 18.57
C GLN A 133 -34.19 42.41 17.05
N MET A 134 -34.54 41.27 16.47
CA MET A 134 -34.54 41.04 15.03
C MET A 134 -35.92 41.37 14.46
N GLU A 135 -35.95 42.02 13.29
CA GLU A 135 -37.22 42.30 12.59
C GLU A 135 -37.94 40.98 12.23
N PRO A 136 -39.28 40.89 12.38
CA PRO A 136 -40.02 39.64 12.19
C PRO A 136 -39.88 39.02 10.79
N GLU A 137 -39.72 39.86 9.76
CA GLU A 137 -39.50 39.38 8.38
C GLU A 137 -38.11 38.79 8.18
N GLU A 138 -37.09 39.38 8.79
CA GLU A 138 -35.71 38.88 8.73
C GLU A 138 -35.56 37.57 9.50
N ALA A 139 -36.21 37.48 10.67
CA ALA A 139 -36.28 36.26 11.47
C ALA A 139 -36.92 35.10 10.69
N ARG A 140 -38.01 35.36 9.95
CA ARG A 140 -38.66 34.34 9.09
C ARG A 140 -37.76 33.88 7.96
N ARG A 141 -37.14 34.82 7.22
CA ARG A 141 -36.24 34.49 6.10
C ARG A 141 -35.05 33.64 6.56
N ARG A 142 -34.45 33.99 7.69
CA ARG A 142 -33.34 33.21 8.26
C ARG A 142 -33.78 31.82 8.73
N MET A 143 -34.98 31.71 9.33
CA MET A 143 -35.52 30.42 9.74
C MET A 143 -35.82 29.51 8.52
N ASP A 144 -36.32 30.08 7.43
CA ASP A 144 -36.52 29.37 6.16
C ASP A 144 -35.18 28.88 5.59
N GLU A 145 -34.14 29.72 5.64
CA GLU A 145 -32.78 29.35 5.22
C GLU A 145 -32.19 28.23 6.08
N ILE A 146 -32.33 28.32 7.41
CA ILE A 146 -31.90 27.27 8.35
C ILE A 146 -32.62 25.96 8.04
N THR A 147 -33.94 26.01 7.85
CA THR A 147 -34.75 24.82 7.56
C THR A 147 -34.35 24.19 6.23
N ALA A 148 -34.11 25.00 5.19
CA ALA A 148 -33.66 24.51 3.89
C ALA A 148 -32.28 23.83 3.99
N ARG A 149 -31.31 24.46 4.67
CA ARG A 149 -29.97 23.89 4.90
C ARG A 149 -30.03 22.61 5.74
N TRP A 150 -30.84 22.61 6.81
CA TRP A 150 -31.06 21.43 7.65
C TRP A 150 -31.63 20.27 6.87
N THR A 151 -32.64 20.51 6.03
CA THR A 151 -33.26 19.48 5.18
C THR A 151 -32.24 18.82 4.26
N VAL A 152 -31.35 19.60 3.65
CA VAL A 152 -30.27 19.09 2.78
C VAL A 152 -29.24 18.27 3.57
N LEU A 153 -28.89 18.68 4.79
CA LEU A 153 -27.98 17.94 5.66
C LEU A 153 -28.60 16.64 6.15
N HIS A 154 -29.85 16.69 6.59
CA HIS A 154 -30.60 15.55 7.10
C HIS A 154 -30.80 14.48 6.03
N ALA A 155 -31.08 14.87 4.78
CA ALA A 155 -31.17 13.95 3.65
C ALA A 155 -29.89 13.12 3.40
N LYS A 156 -28.72 13.59 3.85
CA LYS A 156 -27.43 12.88 3.70
C LYS A 156 -27.17 11.86 4.82
N VAL A 157 -27.89 11.95 5.94
CA VAL A 157 -27.65 11.16 7.15
C VAL A 157 -27.64 9.64 6.91
N PRO A 158 -28.53 9.05 6.08
CA PRO A 158 -28.48 7.61 5.82
C PRO A 158 -27.15 7.15 5.21
N GLN A 159 -26.61 7.93 4.27
CA GLN A 159 -25.29 7.65 3.69
C GLN A 159 -24.18 7.84 4.71
N LEU A 160 -24.25 8.87 5.55
CA LEU A 160 -23.23 9.13 6.57
C LEU A 160 -23.17 8.04 7.63
N ARG A 161 -24.30 7.43 8.01
CA ARG A 161 -24.32 6.27 8.91
C ARG A 161 -23.58 5.08 8.28
N THR A 162 -23.76 4.88 6.99
CA THR A 162 -23.02 3.86 6.23
C THR A 162 -21.53 4.18 6.21
N ASP A 163 -21.16 5.43 5.89
CA ASP A 163 -19.77 5.88 5.86
C ASP A 163 -19.08 5.76 7.25
N GLN A 164 -19.78 6.10 8.35
CA GLN A 164 -19.27 5.89 9.72
C GLN A 164 -18.99 4.42 9.99
N SER A 165 -19.85 3.51 9.53
CA SER A 165 -19.66 2.06 9.69
C SER A 165 -18.52 1.50 8.82
N GLU A 166 -18.36 2.03 7.60
CA GLU A 166 -17.29 1.63 6.67
C GLU A 166 -15.92 2.18 7.11
N MET A 167 -15.88 3.33 7.79
CA MET A 167 -14.65 3.90 8.36
C MET A 167 -13.96 2.91 9.32
N TRP A 168 -14.74 2.20 10.13
CA TRP A 168 -14.22 1.14 11.01
C TRP A 168 -13.56 0.00 10.26
N GLN A 169 -14.01 -0.27 9.03
CA GLN A 169 -13.50 -1.34 8.19
C GLN A 169 -12.17 -0.97 7.51
N LEU A 170 -11.79 0.31 7.40
CA LEU A 170 -10.54 0.71 6.75
C LEU A 170 -9.31 0.03 7.36
N SER A 171 -9.28 -0.09 8.69
CA SER A 171 -8.18 -0.78 9.39
C SER A 171 -8.08 -2.26 9.01
N SER A 172 -9.21 -2.94 8.86
CA SER A 172 -9.28 -4.35 8.44
C SER A 172 -8.90 -4.52 6.97
N ARG A 173 -9.31 -3.60 6.10
CA ARG A 173 -8.94 -3.58 4.68
C ARG A 173 -7.42 -3.43 4.50
N ILE A 174 -6.77 -2.61 5.33
CA ILE A 174 -5.30 -2.49 5.35
C ILE A 174 -4.63 -3.81 5.73
N LEU A 175 -5.11 -4.48 6.78
CA LEU A 175 -4.59 -5.80 7.16
C LEU A 175 -4.81 -6.85 6.07
N ASP A 176 -5.93 -6.80 5.37
CA ASP A 176 -6.23 -7.74 4.30
C ASP A 176 -5.33 -7.50 3.08
N ILE A 177 -5.00 -6.24 2.74
CA ILE A 177 -3.97 -5.92 1.75
C ILE A 177 -2.61 -6.50 2.18
N GLU A 178 -2.20 -6.34 3.44
CA GLU A 178 -0.96 -6.92 3.95
C GLU A 178 -0.95 -8.45 3.90
N ARG A 179 -2.10 -9.11 4.09
CA ARG A 179 -2.24 -10.56 3.98
C ARG A 179 -2.20 -11.03 2.53
N GLN A 180 -2.92 -10.37 1.63
CA GLN A 180 -3.03 -10.73 0.22
C GLN A 180 -1.71 -10.50 -0.53
N HIS A 181 -1.08 -9.34 -0.30
CA HIS A 181 0.14 -8.91 -1.01
C HIS A 181 1.40 -9.01 -0.15
N GLY A 182 1.35 -9.72 0.98
CA GLY A 182 2.39 -9.72 2.00
C GLY A 182 3.79 -10.11 1.52
N VAL A 183 3.90 -11.01 0.53
CA VAL A 183 5.18 -11.41 -0.07
C VAL A 183 5.89 -10.21 -0.73
N VAL A 184 5.11 -9.35 -1.37
CA VAL A 184 5.60 -8.22 -2.16
C VAL A 184 5.78 -6.98 -1.27
N ILE A 185 4.83 -6.72 -0.37
CA ILE A 185 4.88 -5.62 0.59
C ILE A 185 6.11 -5.78 1.50
N LYS A 186 6.31 -6.96 2.10
CA LYS A 186 7.45 -7.24 3.01
C LYS A 186 8.80 -7.21 2.32
N ALA A 187 8.85 -7.33 0.99
CA ALA A 187 10.08 -7.22 0.23
C ALA A 187 10.54 -5.77 0.00
N ARG A 188 9.77 -4.77 0.45
CA ARG A 188 10.08 -3.34 0.37
C ARG A 188 10.33 -2.76 1.76
N MET A 189 11.22 -1.76 1.85
CA MET A 189 11.56 -1.14 3.14
C MET A 189 10.47 -0.19 3.67
N LEU A 190 9.89 0.64 2.80
CA LEU A 190 8.98 1.71 3.25
C LEU A 190 7.53 1.23 3.44
N ALA A 191 7.05 0.33 2.59
CA ALA A 191 5.65 -0.04 2.57
C ALA A 191 5.13 -0.75 3.82
N PRO A 192 5.82 -1.77 4.39
CA PRO A 192 5.37 -2.40 5.62
C PRO A 192 5.34 -1.43 6.79
N TYR A 193 6.34 -0.54 6.87
CA TYR A 193 6.41 0.48 7.91
C TYR A 193 5.25 1.48 7.77
N ALA A 194 5.00 1.97 6.56
CA ALA A 194 3.95 2.94 6.30
C ALA A 194 2.55 2.35 6.56
N LEU A 195 2.25 1.13 6.11
CA LEU A 195 0.97 0.46 6.39
C LEU A 195 0.78 0.20 7.89
N SER A 196 1.82 -0.23 8.60
CA SER A 196 1.80 -0.38 10.06
C SER A 196 1.51 0.92 10.81
N LYS A 197 1.94 2.07 10.29
CA LYS A 197 1.63 3.40 10.86
C LYS A 197 0.25 3.92 10.46
N ALA A 198 -0.22 3.60 9.25
CA ALA A 198 -1.54 3.98 8.77
C ALA A 198 -2.66 3.25 9.54
N GLN A 199 -2.49 1.97 9.86
CA GLN A 199 -3.51 1.17 10.54
C GLN A 199 -4.06 1.77 11.85
N PRO A 200 -3.23 2.15 12.85
CA PRO A 200 -3.75 2.75 14.09
C PRO A 200 -4.37 4.13 13.86
N LEU A 201 -3.90 4.89 12.87
CA LEU A 201 -4.50 6.20 12.52
C LEU A 201 -5.89 6.02 11.91
N ALA A 202 -6.11 4.98 11.11
CA ALA A 202 -7.44 4.64 10.59
C ALA A 202 -8.42 4.29 11.72
N LEU A 203 -7.98 3.54 12.73
CA LEU A 203 -8.80 3.22 13.91
C LEU A 203 -9.13 4.48 14.73
N GLN A 204 -8.12 5.30 15.00
CA GLN A 204 -8.31 6.56 15.72
C GLN A 204 -9.27 7.49 14.97
N MET A 205 -9.19 7.54 13.65
CA MET A 205 -10.12 8.33 12.84
C MET A 205 -11.53 7.74 12.86
N ALA A 206 -11.69 6.41 12.82
CA ALA A 206 -12.99 5.76 12.90
C ALA A 206 -13.68 6.03 14.24
N GLU A 207 -12.93 6.03 15.35
CA GLU A 207 -13.43 6.48 16.65
C GLU A 207 -13.97 7.91 16.54
N LYS A 208 -13.14 8.84 16.04
CA LYS A 208 -13.52 10.26 15.95
C LYS A 208 -14.65 10.54 14.95
N ALA A 209 -14.79 9.72 13.91
CA ALA A 209 -15.90 9.80 12.97
C ALA A 209 -17.24 9.36 13.58
N GLY A 210 -17.24 8.69 14.74
CA GLY A 210 -18.43 8.25 15.47
C GLY A 210 -19.21 9.33 16.21
N PHE A 211 -19.11 10.60 15.79
CA PHE A 211 -19.92 11.68 16.33
C PHE A 211 -21.42 11.44 16.09
N HIS A 212 -22.26 12.05 16.92
CA HIS A 212 -23.70 11.84 16.86
C HIS A 212 -24.29 12.35 15.54
N LEU A 213 -25.16 11.55 14.92
CA LEU A 213 -25.94 11.92 13.73
C LEU A 213 -27.41 12.02 14.13
N PRO A 214 -28.16 13.03 13.61
CA PRO A 214 -29.55 13.24 13.97
C PRO A 214 -30.41 12.02 13.62
N ALA A 215 -31.41 11.74 14.45
CA ALA A 215 -32.47 10.80 14.12
C ALA A 215 -33.41 11.38 13.05
N GLU A 216 -34.21 10.53 12.41
CA GLU A 216 -35.12 10.94 11.34
C GLU A 216 -36.14 12.00 11.78
N GLN A 217 -36.43 12.05 13.08
CA GLN A 217 -37.48 12.88 13.68
C GLN A 217 -36.92 14.17 14.31
N ASP A 218 -35.59 14.30 14.36
CA ASP A 218 -34.95 15.40 15.08
C ASP A 218 -35.09 16.71 14.31
N ASN A 219 -35.65 17.72 14.97
CA ASN A 219 -35.57 19.09 14.48
C ASN A 219 -34.19 19.69 14.79
N VAL A 220 -33.84 20.75 14.07
CA VAL A 220 -32.51 21.38 14.15
C VAL A 220 -32.16 21.86 15.57
N GLY A 221 -33.12 22.45 16.29
CA GLY A 221 -32.89 22.96 17.65
C GLY A 221 -32.62 21.83 18.64
N TYR A 222 -33.47 20.80 18.62
CA TYR A 222 -33.32 19.61 19.45
C TYR A 222 -31.98 18.90 19.23
N TYR A 223 -31.56 18.75 17.97
CA TYR A 223 -30.28 18.11 17.66
C TYR A 223 -29.08 18.94 18.15
N LEU A 224 -29.10 20.27 17.98
CA LEU A 224 -28.03 21.13 18.45
C LEU A 224 -27.95 21.16 19.98
N ASP A 225 -29.08 21.21 20.67
CA ASP A 225 -29.14 21.09 22.13
C ASP A 225 -28.58 19.73 22.59
N CYS A 226 -28.93 18.66 21.88
CA CYS A 226 -28.41 17.32 22.18
C CYS A 226 -26.89 17.23 21.96
N LEU A 227 -26.34 17.89 20.93
CA LEU A 227 -24.90 17.94 20.68
C LEU A 227 -24.13 18.67 21.79
N GLU A 228 -24.72 19.69 22.42
CA GLU A 228 -24.08 20.44 23.51
C GLU A 228 -24.19 19.73 24.87
N VAL A 229 -25.30 19.00 25.10
CA VAL A 229 -25.61 18.39 26.40
C VAL A 229 -25.10 16.95 26.52
N TYR A 230 -25.18 16.14 25.46
CA TYR A 230 -24.73 14.76 25.51
C TYR A 230 -23.26 14.69 25.06
N GLY A 231 -22.36 14.61 26.06
CA GLY A 231 -20.90 14.52 25.91
C GLY A 231 -20.39 13.26 25.20
N GLY A 232 -20.77 13.07 23.93
CA GLY A 232 -20.12 12.17 22.99
C GLY A 232 -18.94 12.85 22.29
N ILE A 233 -18.38 12.18 21.29
CA ILE A 233 -17.34 12.76 20.44
C ILE A 233 -17.92 13.98 19.72
N SER A 234 -17.34 15.14 20.02
CA SER A 234 -17.82 16.41 19.50
C SER A 234 -17.39 16.60 18.03
N ILE A 235 -18.24 17.24 17.22
CA ILE A 235 -17.89 17.67 15.85
C ILE A 235 -16.54 18.45 15.81
N PRO A 236 -16.21 19.35 16.77
CA PRO A 236 -14.90 19.98 16.80
C PRO A 236 -13.73 18.99 16.91
N GLU A 237 -13.84 17.98 17.78
CA GLU A 237 -12.82 16.94 17.91
C GLU A 237 -12.64 16.12 16.63
N PHE A 238 -13.74 15.86 15.91
CA PHE A 238 -13.68 15.21 14.61
C PHE A 238 -12.93 16.05 13.58
N LEU A 239 -13.22 17.36 13.50
CA LEU A 239 -12.54 18.27 12.57
C LEU A 239 -11.04 18.42 12.90
N GLU A 240 -10.69 18.48 14.18
CA GLU A 240 -9.28 18.50 14.60
C GLU A 240 -8.56 17.17 14.24
N ALA A 241 -9.26 16.04 14.39
CA ALA A 241 -8.75 14.74 13.99
C ALA A 241 -8.60 14.61 12.46
N ASP A 242 -9.50 15.18 11.66
CA ASP A 242 -9.35 15.24 10.21
C ASP A 242 -8.06 15.99 9.82
N GLU A 243 -7.79 17.13 10.46
CA GLU A 243 -6.57 17.90 10.16
C GLU A 243 -5.29 17.15 10.57
N LYS A 244 -5.26 16.51 11.74
CA LYS A 244 -4.04 15.93 12.32
C LYS A 244 -3.86 14.44 12.04
N VAL A 245 -4.90 13.65 12.29
CA VAL A 245 -4.87 12.18 12.22
C VAL A 245 -5.08 11.73 10.79
N TRP A 246 -6.10 12.26 10.12
CA TRP A 246 -6.42 11.85 8.75
C TRP A 246 -5.35 12.29 7.75
N THR A 247 -4.82 13.51 7.86
CA THR A 247 -3.68 13.94 7.03
C THR A 247 -2.47 13.01 7.16
N ARG A 248 -2.10 12.62 8.38
CA ARG A 248 -1.00 11.66 8.62
C ARG A 248 -1.32 10.27 8.05
N PHE A 249 -2.58 9.84 8.15
CA PHE A 249 -3.02 8.61 7.53
C PHE A 249 -2.81 8.64 6.01
N LEU A 250 -3.22 9.74 5.34
CA LEU A 250 -3.03 9.92 3.90
C LEU A 250 -1.54 9.93 3.51
N GLU A 251 -0.69 10.58 4.31
CA GLU A 251 0.77 10.58 4.09
C GLU A 251 1.35 9.16 4.08
N TYR A 252 1.00 8.34 5.08
CA TYR A 252 1.48 6.97 5.18
C TYR A 252 0.90 6.07 4.08
N MET A 253 -0.40 6.19 3.78
CA MET A 253 -1.01 5.43 2.69
C MET A 253 -0.47 5.82 1.32
N GLY A 254 -0.20 7.11 1.10
CA GLY A 254 0.49 7.63 -0.08
C GLY A 254 1.89 7.03 -0.20
N ALA A 255 2.68 7.03 0.88
CA ALA A 255 4.00 6.40 0.92
C ALA A 255 3.94 4.88 0.64
N ALA A 256 2.90 4.19 1.12
CA ALA A 256 2.69 2.76 0.85
C ALA A 256 2.30 2.50 -0.62
N SER A 257 1.53 3.38 -1.25
CA SER A 257 1.13 3.23 -2.67
C SER A 257 2.32 3.32 -3.64
N ALA A 258 3.44 3.92 -3.23
CA ALA A 258 4.66 4.06 -4.03
C ALA A 258 5.45 2.75 -4.26
N ILE A 259 4.95 1.60 -3.79
CA ILE A 259 5.56 0.26 -3.99
C ILE A 259 5.89 0.01 -5.47
N GLY A 260 4.96 0.33 -6.38
CA GLY A 260 5.16 0.13 -7.82
C GLY A 260 6.14 1.11 -8.48
N ALA A 261 6.26 2.34 -7.96
CA ALA A 261 7.14 3.37 -8.51
C ALA A 261 8.63 3.07 -8.28
N SER A 262 8.97 2.52 -7.10
CA SER A 262 10.35 2.15 -6.75
C SER A 262 10.94 1.04 -7.63
N SER A 263 10.08 0.28 -8.31
CA SER A 263 10.43 -0.84 -9.20
C SER A 263 10.72 -0.39 -10.63
N ILE A 264 10.03 0.67 -11.07
CA ILE A 264 10.16 1.28 -12.39
C ILE A 264 11.36 2.26 -12.40
N ALA A 265 11.66 2.89 -11.26
CA ALA A 265 12.64 3.96 -11.16
C ALA A 265 14.13 3.53 -11.10
N LEU A 266 14.44 2.31 -10.64
CA LEU A 266 15.82 1.81 -10.51
C LEU A 266 16.53 1.62 -11.86
N PRO A 267 15.88 1.00 -12.87
CA PRO A 267 16.43 0.96 -14.22
C PRO A 267 16.65 2.36 -14.78
N SER A 268 15.68 3.28 -14.64
CA SER A 268 15.75 4.64 -15.19
C SER A 268 16.78 5.53 -14.52
N ALA A 269 17.04 5.38 -13.22
CA ALA A 269 18.12 6.10 -12.54
C ALA A 269 19.51 5.59 -12.99
N VAL A 270 19.65 4.28 -13.21
CA VAL A 270 20.89 3.69 -13.72
C VAL A 270 21.09 4.02 -15.21
N THR A 271 20.05 4.02 -16.04
CA THR A 271 20.16 4.50 -17.42
C THR A 271 20.43 6.00 -17.46
N ALA A 272 19.78 6.82 -16.62
CA ALA A 272 20.03 8.25 -16.53
C ALA A 272 21.48 8.57 -16.10
N ALA A 273 21.99 7.87 -15.07
CA ALA A 273 23.38 7.98 -14.64
C ALA A 273 24.35 7.51 -15.72
N ARG A 274 24.01 6.43 -16.44
CA ARG A 274 24.81 5.91 -17.55
C ARG A 274 24.81 6.86 -18.75
N THR A 275 23.67 7.46 -19.10
CA THR A 275 23.56 8.48 -20.16
C THR A 275 24.28 9.76 -19.77
N ALA A 276 24.18 10.21 -18.50
CA ALA A 276 24.92 11.36 -18.00
C ALA A 276 26.44 11.11 -18.06
N TRP A 277 26.89 9.92 -17.69
CA TRP A 277 28.29 9.51 -17.81
C TRP A 277 28.76 9.46 -19.27
N THR A 278 27.95 8.91 -20.18
CA THR A 278 28.33 8.87 -21.61
C THR A 278 28.37 10.25 -22.24
N ILE A 279 27.45 11.14 -21.88
CA ILE A 279 27.46 12.54 -22.32
C ILE A 279 28.69 13.27 -21.76
N ALA A 280 29.05 13.04 -20.50
CA ALA A 280 30.26 13.63 -19.91
C ALA A 280 31.54 13.18 -20.64
N ARG A 281 31.63 11.91 -21.01
CA ARG A 281 32.78 11.34 -21.73
C ARG A 281 32.90 11.73 -23.20
N LEU A 282 31.82 12.23 -23.80
CA LEU A 282 31.81 12.76 -25.17
C LEU A 282 32.16 14.26 -25.21
N ARG A 283 32.29 14.88 -24.03
CA ARG A 283 32.65 16.29 -23.86
C ARG A 283 34.15 16.50 -23.60
N ASP A 284 34.87 15.43 -23.29
CA ASP A 284 36.33 15.31 -23.31
C ASP A 284 36.80 14.79 -24.69
#